data_AF-A0A2H0DNW9-F1
#
_entry.id   AF-A0A2H0DNW9-F1
#
_cell.length_a   1.000
_cell.length_b   1.000
_cell.length_c   1.000
_cell.angle_alpha   90.00
_cell.angle_beta   90.00
_cell.angle_gamma   90.00
#
_symmetry.space_group_name_H-M   'P 1'
#
loop_
_entity.id
_entity.type
_entity.pdbx_description
1 polymer ?
#
loop_
_entity_poly.entity_id
_entity_poly.type
_entity_poly.pdbx_seq_one_letter_code
_entity_poly.pdbx_strand_id
1 'polypeptide(L)'
;MRFGPEDKFWVVTDPTPESELSDCCFDCSLGSLERQFKGGLSMAQNPTLFTERREAEVEAYGRLVAMRAARAIMRSGPGSKAREVTRIELLDGKGKLLFEADLDLGGGQKP
;
A
#
# COMPACT_ATOMS: atom_id res chain seq x y z
N MET A 1 3.76 2.94 -22.87
CA MET A 1 3.66 4.39 -22.59
C MET A 1 5.06 4.91 -22.26
N ARG A 2 5.46 6.09 -22.75
CA ARG A 2 6.82 6.65 -22.52
C ARG A 2 6.67 7.94 -21.72
N PHE A 3 7.26 7.98 -20.52
CA PHE A 3 7.28 9.17 -19.67
C PHE A 3 8.54 9.98 -19.95
N GLY A 4 8.37 11.28 -20.19
CA GLY A 4 9.44 12.27 -20.17
C GLY A 4 9.85 12.61 -18.73
N PRO A 5 10.99 13.31 -18.54
CA PRO A 5 11.53 13.63 -17.21
C PRO A 5 10.57 14.42 -16.30
N GLU A 6 9.72 15.27 -16.91
CA GLU A 6 8.78 16.15 -16.22
C GLU A 6 7.33 15.65 -16.26
N ASP A 7 7.07 14.55 -16.98
CA ASP A 7 5.73 13.99 -17.05
C ASP A 7 5.32 13.47 -15.67
N LYS A 8 4.06 13.73 -15.32
CA LYS A 8 3.49 13.36 -14.03
C LYS A 8 2.89 11.96 -14.07
N PHE A 9 3.13 11.22 -13.01
CA PHE A 9 2.50 9.95 -12.71
C PHE A 9 2.22 9.87 -11.21
N TRP A 10 1.43 8.89 -10.81
CA TRP A 10 1.07 8.66 -9.43
C TRP A 10 1.91 7.54 -8.84
N VAL A 11 2.30 7.70 -7.59
CA VAL A 11 3.08 6.73 -6.84
C VAL A 11 2.27 6.33 -5.62
N VAL A 12 2.13 5.02 -5.43
CA VAL A 12 1.55 4.43 -4.24
C VAL A 12 2.62 3.69 -3.47
N THR A 13 2.70 3.92 -2.16
CA THR A 13 3.62 3.22 -1.26
C THR A 13 2.86 2.53 -0.14
N ASP A 14 3.50 1.60 0.54
CA ASP A 14 2.90 0.96 1.70
C ASP A 14 2.72 1.96 2.85
N PRO A 15 1.54 1.98 3.49
CA PRO A 15 1.24 2.90 4.56
C PRO A 15 1.84 2.42 5.90
N THR A 16 2.23 3.37 6.74
CA THR A 16 2.50 3.13 8.16
C THR A 16 1.20 3.26 8.97
N PRO A 17 1.20 2.84 10.25
CA PRO A 17 0.00 2.89 11.06
C PRO A 17 -0.56 4.30 11.30
N GLU A 18 0.26 5.33 11.12
CA GLU A 18 -0.08 6.74 11.24
C GLU A 18 -0.36 7.40 9.88
N SER A 19 -0.15 6.69 8.76
CA SER A 19 -0.35 7.25 7.42
C SER A 19 -1.80 7.65 7.14
N GLU A 20 -1.93 8.78 6.46
CA GLU A 20 -3.10 9.20 5.71
C GLU A 20 -2.93 8.86 4.22
N LEU A 21 -4.01 9.00 3.44
CA LEU A 21 -4.00 8.67 2.02
C LEU A 21 -2.95 9.48 1.24
N SER A 22 -2.74 10.74 1.60
CA SER A 22 -1.73 11.61 0.95
C SER A 22 -0.30 11.20 1.25
N ASP A 23 -0.06 10.46 2.34
CA ASP A 23 1.28 9.98 2.68
C ASP A 23 1.69 8.80 1.81
N CYS A 24 0.70 8.03 1.35
CA CYS A 24 0.90 6.82 0.57
C CYS A 24 0.46 6.94 -0.90
N CYS A 25 -0.13 8.06 -1.32
CA CYS A 25 -0.57 8.30 -2.70
C CYS A 25 -0.28 9.74 -3.13
N PHE A 26 0.71 9.93 -4.00
CA PHE A 26 1.14 11.26 -4.44
C PHE A 26 1.53 11.27 -5.92
N ASP A 27 1.36 12.41 -6.59
CA ASP A 27 1.90 12.61 -7.94
C ASP A 27 3.35 13.06 -7.88
N CYS A 28 4.16 12.58 -8.81
CA CYS A 28 5.50 13.12 -9.01
C CYS A 28 5.97 12.95 -10.47
N SER A 29 7.06 13.64 -10.80
CA SER A 29 7.83 13.39 -12.03
C SER A 29 9.00 12.46 -11.73
N LEU A 30 9.70 11.99 -12.76
CA LEU A 30 10.86 11.09 -12.59
C LEU A 30 11.94 11.73 -11.71
N GLY A 31 12.25 13.01 -11.93
CA GLY A 31 13.23 13.73 -11.11
C GLY A 31 12.79 13.92 -9.65
N SER A 32 11.48 14.07 -9.41
CA SER A 32 10.95 14.11 -8.04
C SER A 32 10.96 12.74 -7.37
N LEU A 33 10.64 11.66 -8.09
CA LEU A 33 10.73 10.30 -7.56
C LEU A 33 12.16 9.95 -7.15
N GLU A 34 13.15 10.31 -7.98
CA GLU A 34 14.56 10.13 -7.64
C GLU A 34 14.93 10.85 -6.34
N ARG A 35 14.43 12.07 -6.14
CA ARG A 35 14.61 12.81 -4.87
C ARG A 35 13.94 12.11 -3.69
N GLN A 36 12.77 11.51 -3.87
CA GLN A 36 12.11 10.73 -2.82
C GLN A 36 12.99 9.53 -2.40
N PHE A 37 13.55 8.79 -3.36
CA PHE A 37 14.49 7.70 -3.06
C PHE A 37 15.74 8.17 -2.31
N LYS A 38 16.33 9.30 -2.75
CA LYS A 38 17.45 9.94 -2.02
C LYS A 38 17.05 10.43 -0.62
N GLY A 39 15.79 10.80 -0.44
CA GLY A 39 15.21 11.29 0.81
C GLY A 39 14.76 10.20 1.79
N GLY A 40 14.86 8.92 1.40
CA GLY A 40 14.57 7.79 2.29
C GLY A 40 13.44 6.86 1.82
N LEU A 41 12.75 7.17 0.71
CA LEU A 41 11.88 6.18 0.06
C LEU A 41 12.71 4.96 -0.34
N SER A 42 12.22 3.77 -0.04
CA SER A 42 12.91 2.52 -0.36
C SER A 42 11.99 1.53 -1.06
N MET A 43 12.59 0.56 -1.75
CA MET A 43 11.82 -0.52 -2.38
C MET A 43 11.06 -1.38 -1.37
N ALA A 44 11.48 -1.40 -0.10
CA ALA A 44 10.76 -2.09 0.98
C ALA A 44 9.38 -1.47 1.27
N GLN A 45 9.13 -0.24 0.81
CA GLN A 45 7.82 0.42 0.90
C GLN A 45 6.96 0.14 -0.35
N ASN A 46 7.32 -0.84 -1.18
CA ASN A 46 6.59 -1.29 -2.37
C ASN A 46 6.05 -0.16 -3.27
N PRO A 47 6.90 0.79 -3.70
CA PRO A 47 6.47 1.90 -4.55
C PRO A 47 5.93 1.37 -5.89
N THR A 48 4.68 1.73 -6.20
CA THR A 48 3.94 1.26 -7.37
C THR A 48 3.48 2.46 -8.20
N LEU A 49 3.72 2.41 -9.51
CA LEU A 49 3.48 3.53 -10.42
C LEU A 49 2.15 3.37 -11.16
N PHE A 50 1.38 4.46 -11.23
CA PHE A 50 0.10 4.53 -11.91
C PHE A 50 0.06 5.72 -12.85
N THR A 51 -0.59 5.53 -13.99
CA THR A 51 -0.79 6.61 -14.97
C THR A 51 -2.08 7.39 -14.70
N GLU A 52 -3.06 6.74 -14.07
CA GLU A 52 -4.36 7.31 -13.75
C GLU A 52 -4.51 7.54 -12.25
N ARG A 53 -4.95 8.75 -11.88
CA ARG A 53 -5.18 9.14 -10.48
C ARG A 53 -6.12 8.17 -9.77
N ARG A 54 -7.21 7.80 -10.43
CA ARG A 54 -8.26 6.96 -9.84
C ARG A 54 -7.74 5.57 -9.48
N GLU A 55 -6.87 5.00 -10.31
CA GLU A 55 -6.28 3.69 -10.04
C GLU A 55 -5.35 3.75 -8.84
N ALA A 56 -4.52 4.80 -8.75
CA ALA A 56 -3.65 5.04 -7.61
C ALA A 56 -4.44 5.23 -6.31
N GLU A 57 -5.51 6.01 -6.33
CA GLU A 57 -6.36 6.24 -5.15
C GLU A 57 -7.03 4.95 -4.65
N VAL A 58 -7.52 4.10 -5.57
CA VAL A 58 -8.11 2.81 -5.22
C VAL A 58 -7.08 1.87 -4.59
N GLU A 59 -5.90 1.77 -5.19
CA GLU A 59 -4.79 0.96 -4.66
C GLU A 59 -4.37 1.44 -3.26
N ALA A 60 -4.11 2.74 -3.12
CA ALA A 60 -3.65 3.31 -1.86
C ALA A 60 -4.69 3.17 -0.75
N TYR A 61 -5.97 3.36 -1.08
CA TYR A 61 -7.06 3.10 -0.15
C TYR A 61 -7.11 1.61 0.26
N GLY A 62 -6.95 0.69 -0.70
CA GLY A 62 -6.87 -0.74 -0.46
C GLY A 62 -5.77 -1.10 0.54
N ARG A 63 -4.53 -0.64 0.30
CA ARG A 63 -3.38 -0.86 1.20
C ARG A 63 -3.62 -0.27 2.58
N LEU A 64 -4.18 0.93 2.65
CA LEU A 64 -4.47 1.62 3.92
C LEU A 64 -5.52 0.88 4.74
N VAL A 65 -6.60 0.41 4.12
CA VAL A 65 -7.62 -0.39 4.78
C VAL A 65 -7.06 -1.73 5.21
N ALA A 66 -6.29 -2.40 4.36
CA ALA A 66 -5.68 -3.70 4.66
C ALA A 66 -4.77 -3.62 5.90
N MET A 67 -3.87 -2.63 5.94
CA MET A 67 -3.01 -2.39 7.09
C MET A 67 -3.82 -2.11 8.37
N ARG A 68 -4.85 -1.25 8.29
CA ARG A 68 -5.70 -0.93 9.45
C ARG A 68 -6.47 -2.14 9.97
N ALA A 69 -7.00 -2.97 9.06
CA ALA A 69 -7.70 -4.21 9.40
C ALA A 69 -6.74 -5.23 10.04
N ALA A 70 -5.55 -5.46 9.46
CA ALA A 70 -4.53 -6.32 10.03
C ALA A 70 -4.16 -5.88 11.46
N ARG A 71 -3.97 -4.57 11.67
CA ARG A 71 -3.67 -4.00 13.00
C ARG A 71 -4.82 -4.17 13.99
N ALA A 72 -6.08 -4.08 13.55
CA ALA A 72 -7.23 -4.32 14.41
C ALA A 72 -7.33 -5.80 14.83
N ILE A 73 -7.05 -6.72 13.90
CA ILE A 73 -7.02 -8.17 14.17
C ILE A 73 -5.89 -8.52 15.15
N MET A 74 -4.67 -8.00 14.95
CA MET A 74 -3.56 -8.22 15.89
C MET A 74 -3.87 -7.72 17.30
N ARG A 75 -4.57 -6.58 17.44
CA ARG A 75 -4.91 -5.98 18.73
C ARG A 75 -6.02 -6.71 19.49
N SER A 76 -6.83 -7.53 18.82
CA SER A 76 -7.96 -8.25 19.45
C SER A 76 -7.57 -9.53 20.19
N GLY A 77 -6.27 -9.89 20.22
CA GLY A 77 -5.71 -10.88 21.14
C GLY A 77 -5.88 -12.35 20.74
N PRO A 78 -5.18 -13.27 21.44
CA PRO A 78 -4.93 -14.66 21.02
C PRO A 78 -6.15 -15.61 21.09
N GLY A 79 -7.35 -15.08 21.34
CA GLY A 79 -8.59 -15.87 21.36
C GLY A 79 -9.15 -16.19 19.97
N SER A 80 -8.70 -15.49 18.94
CA SER A 80 -8.98 -15.88 17.56
C SER A 80 -7.93 -16.89 17.12
N LYS A 81 -8.35 -18.10 16.72
CA LYS A 81 -7.52 -19.00 15.92
C LYS A 81 -7.26 -18.43 14.51
N ALA A 82 -7.22 -17.10 14.35
CA ALA A 82 -6.73 -16.44 13.16
C ALA A 82 -5.22 -16.62 13.16
N ARG A 83 -4.80 -17.86 12.87
CA ARG A 83 -3.47 -18.16 12.38
C ARG A 83 -3.28 -17.23 11.20
N GLU A 84 -2.40 -16.26 11.37
CA GLU A 84 -1.71 -15.57 10.28
C GLU A 84 -2.67 -15.08 9.19
N VAL A 85 -3.18 -13.86 9.32
CA VAL A 85 -3.95 -13.25 8.22
C VAL A 85 -2.97 -13.06 7.07
N THR A 86 -3.03 -13.95 6.09
CA THR A 86 -2.12 -13.96 4.93
C THR A 86 -2.65 -13.16 3.76
N ARG A 87 -3.94 -12.81 3.76
CA ARG A 87 -4.62 -12.16 2.62
C ARG A 87 -5.80 -11.30 3.07
N ILE A 88 -5.96 -10.15 2.44
CA ILE A 88 -7.14 -9.28 2.57
C ILE A 88 -7.76 -9.09 1.19
N GLU A 89 -9.07 -9.26 1.13
CA GLU A 89 -9.90 -8.96 -0.04
C GLU A 89 -10.92 -7.88 0.31
N LEU A 90 -10.98 -6.82 -0.51
CA LEU A 90 -12.11 -5.88 -0.50
C LEU A 90 -13.02 -6.20 -1.67
N LEU A 91 -14.30 -6.39 -1.39
CA LEU A 91 -15.35 -6.65 -2.37
C LEU A 91 -16.30 -5.45 -2.45
N ASP A 92 -16.93 -5.23 -3.61
CA ASP A 92 -18.05 -4.30 -3.74
C ASP A 92 -19.36 -4.89 -3.17
N GLY A 93 -20.43 -4.10 -3.16
CA GLY A 93 -21.74 -4.54 -2.67
C GLY A 93 -22.40 -5.67 -3.50
N LYS A 94 -21.79 -6.08 -4.61
CA LYS A 94 -22.22 -7.19 -5.48
C LYS A 94 -21.28 -8.40 -5.37
N GLY A 95 -20.26 -8.35 -4.50
CA GLY A 95 -19.27 -9.41 -4.34
C GLY A 95 -18.15 -9.40 -5.38
N LYS A 96 -17.98 -8.31 -6.16
CA LYS A 96 -16.85 -8.17 -7.09
C LYS A 96 -15.60 -7.73 -6.34
N LEU A 97 -14.47 -8.39 -6.59
CA LEU A 97 -13.17 -7.99 -6.05
C LEU A 97 -12.77 -6.59 -6.52
N LEU A 98 -12.51 -5.71 -5.55
CA LEU A 98 -12.02 -4.35 -5.72
C LEU A 98 -10.53 -4.25 -5.42
N PHE A 99 -10.04 -5.01 -4.45
CA PHE A 99 -8.63 -5.03 -4.04
C PHE A 99 -8.29 -6.35 -3.37
N GLU A 100 -7.08 -6.81 -3.59
CA GLU A 100 -6.50 -7.98 -2.96
C GLU A 100 -5.07 -7.65 -2.57
N ALA A 101 -4.70 -7.95 -1.32
CA ALA A 101 -3.30 -7.90 -0.90
C ALA A 101 -2.97 -9.13 -0.07
N ASP A 102 -1.84 -9.74 -0.41
CA ASP A 102 -1.18 -10.67 0.48
C ASP A 102 -0.52 -9.87 1.61
N LEU A 103 -0.83 -10.26 2.84
CA LEU A 103 -0.22 -9.70 4.03
C LEU A 103 0.95 -10.60 4.42
N ASP A 104 2.15 -10.25 3.95
CA ASP A 104 3.38 -10.81 4.52
C ASP A 104 3.67 -10.08 5.85
N LEU A 105 3.08 -10.59 6.94
CA LEU A 105 3.19 -9.99 8.28
C LEU A 105 4.53 -10.28 8.97
N GLY A 106 5.56 -10.66 8.22
CA GLY A 106 6.91 -10.83 8.74
C GLY A 106 6.98 -11.88 9.84
N GLY A 107 7.17 -13.14 9.44
CA GLY A 107 7.73 -14.14 10.35
C GLY A 107 9.05 -13.62 10.91
N GLY A 108 9.11 -13.44 12.24
CA GLY A 108 10.27 -12.89 12.92
C GLY A 108 11.56 -13.55 12.44
N GLN A 109 12.49 -12.73 11.99
CA GLN A 109 13.87 -13.15 11.75
C GLN A 109 14.43 -13.56 13.12
N LYS A 110 14.39 -14.86 13.41
CA LYS A 110 15.14 -15.43 14.53
C LYS A 110 16.64 -15.23 14.24
N PRO A 111 17.45 -14.93 15.28
CA PRO A 111 18.88 -14.71 15.14
C PRO A 111 19.61 -15.93 14.57
#